data_AF-A0A9P8HUS7-F1
#
_entry.id   AF-A0A9P8HUS7-F1
#
_cell.length_a   1.000
_cell.length_b   1.000
_cell.length_c   1.000
_cell.angle_alpha   90.00
_cell.angle_beta   90.00
_cell.angle_gamma   90.00
#
_symmetry.space_group_name_H-M   'P 1'
#
loop_
_entity.id
_entity.type
_entity.pdbx_description
1 polymer ?
#
loop_
_entity_poly.entity_id
_entity_poly.type
_entity_poly.pdbx_seq_one_letter_code
_entity_poly.pdbx_strand_id
1 'polypeptide(L)'
;MSSWACRSHSWHWNQSSDSKNTVIALIRSQATAGQLNELAATRKNIHIIETDISSLSRLEETANSISKVTNGSLDVLIYNAYSAGTDEAKLLPPSAL
;
A
#
# COMPACT_ATOMS: atom_id res chain seq x y z
N MET A 1 9.97 -6.41 -16.45
CA MET A 1 8.85 -5.53 -16.08
C MET A 1 8.55 -5.89 -14.64
N SER A 2 8.48 -4.92 -13.74
CA SER A 2 8.29 -5.20 -12.31
C SER A 2 7.22 -4.28 -11.73
N SER A 3 6.07 -4.85 -11.35
CA SER A 3 4.98 -4.12 -10.70
C SER A 3 4.91 -4.37 -9.18
N TRP A 4 4.62 -3.32 -8.38
CA TRP A 4 4.76 -3.28 -6.91
C TRP A 4 3.55 -2.65 -6.21
N ALA A 5 3.32 -2.90 -4.91
CA ALA A 5 2.27 -2.26 -4.07
C ALA A 5 2.89 -1.65 -2.78
N CYS A 6 2.71 -0.36 -2.44
CA CYS A 6 3.45 0.31 -1.34
C CYS A 6 2.60 1.11 -0.30
N ARG A 7 2.98 1.03 1.00
CA ARG A 7 2.83 2.12 2.00
C ARG A 7 3.92 2.13 3.12
N SER A 8 4.37 3.36 3.41
CA SER A 8 4.96 3.97 4.64
C SER A 8 6.22 3.39 5.33
N HIS A 9 7.41 3.84 4.92
CA HIS A 9 8.49 4.46 5.74
C HIS A 9 9.80 4.51 4.91
N SER A 10 10.59 5.56 5.16
CA SER A 10 11.85 6.08 4.55
C SER A 10 12.81 5.25 3.66
N TRP A 11 12.64 3.94 3.45
CA TRP A 11 13.65 3.08 2.80
C TRP A 11 13.22 2.53 1.42
N HIS A 12 11.99 2.77 0.97
CA HIS A 12 11.44 2.19 -0.28
C HIS A 12 11.32 3.16 -1.48
N TRP A 13 11.65 4.43 -1.32
CA TRP A 13 11.45 5.49 -2.33
C TRP A 13 12.36 5.36 -3.56
N ASN A 14 13.35 4.46 -3.51
CA ASN A 14 14.28 4.22 -4.61
C ASN A 14 13.62 3.51 -5.80
N GLN A 15 12.59 2.69 -5.58
CA GLN A 15 12.02 1.87 -6.65
C GLN A 15 11.20 2.68 -7.66
N SER A 16 10.49 3.73 -7.23
CA SER A 16 9.78 4.62 -8.16
C SER A 16 10.70 5.65 -8.81
N SER A 17 11.97 5.75 -8.38
CA SER A 17 12.97 6.61 -9.05
C SER A 17 13.36 6.06 -10.43
N ASP A 18 13.24 4.74 -10.64
CA ASP A 18 13.31 4.15 -11.97
C ASP A 18 11.92 4.20 -12.63
N SER A 19 11.80 5.01 -13.69
CA SER A 19 10.56 5.20 -14.43
C SER A 19 10.10 3.94 -15.18
N LYS A 20 10.95 2.91 -15.31
CA LYS A 20 10.58 1.62 -15.93
C LYS A 20 9.75 0.73 -15.00
N ASN A 21 9.76 1.00 -13.69
CA ASN A 21 8.98 0.25 -12.72
C ASN A 21 7.58 0.81 -12.64
N THR A 22 6.57 -0.06 -12.59
CA THR A 22 5.21 0.33 -12.25
C THR A 22 5.03 0.16 -10.75
N VAL A 23 4.77 1.24 -10.02
CA VAL A 23 4.56 1.18 -8.58
C VAL A 23 3.12 1.51 -8.29
N ILE A 24 2.42 0.60 -7.68
CA ILE A 24 1.07 0.77 -7.16
C ILE A 24 1.20 1.03 -5.66
N ALA A 25 0.30 1.80 -5.08
CA ALA A 25 0.28 2.08 -3.66
C ALA A 25 -1.13 1.88 -3.14
N LEU A 26 -1.28 1.02 -2.13
CA LEU A 26 -2.58 0.73 -1.54
C LEU A 26 -2.79 1.60 -0.32
N ILE A 27 -3.76 2.51 -0.42
CA ILE A 27 -4.11 3.44 0.65
C ILE A 27 -5.50 3.17 1.25
N ARG A 28 -5.75 3.62 2.48
CA ARG A 28 -7.05 3.45 3.18
C ARG A 28 -7.93 4.68 3.00
N SER A 29 -7.31 5.84 2.74
CA SER A 29 -7.99 7.10 2.55
C SER A 29 -7.07 8.11 1.88
N GLN A 30 -7.55 8.72 0.80
CA GLN A 30 -6.90 9.86 0.14
C GLN A 30 -6.63 11.04 1.09
N ALA A 31 -7.46 11.23 2.12
CA ALA A 31 -7.30 12.33 3.07
C ALA A 31 -5.94 12.33 3.79
N THR A 32 -5.33 11.15 3.94
CA THR A 32 -4.03 10.98 4.61
C THR A 32 -2.84 10.82 3.65
N ALA A 33 -3.08 10.88 2.34
CA ALA A 33 -2.10 10.50 1.32
C ALA A 33 -1.34 11.68 0.69
N GLY A 34 -1.35 12.87 1.30
CA GLY A 34 -0.81 14.11 0.71
C GLY A 34 0.58 13.98 0.08
N GLN A 35 1.59 13.56 0.84
CA GLN A 35 2.97 13.38 0.33
C GLN A 35 3.07 12.34 -0.80
N LEU A 36 2.25 11.28 -0.75
CA LEU A 36 2.23 10.26 -1.80
C LEU A 36 1.58 10.80 -3.08
N ASN A 37 0.55 11.64 -2.95
CA ASN A 37 -0.11 12.31 -4.06
C ASN A 37 0.84 13.31 -4.74
N GLU A 38 1.59 14.10 -3.97
CA GLU A 38 2.64 14.98 -4.50
C GLU A 38 3.71 14.21 -5.27
N LEU A 39 4.13 13.05 -4.74
CA LEU A 39 5.08 12.18 -5.42
C LEU A 39 4.51 11.62 -6.73
N ALA A 40 3.26 11.13 -6.72
CA ALA A 40 2.61 10.59 -7.91
C ALA A 40 2.31 11.65 -8.97
N ALA A 41 2.11 12.91 -8.57
CA ALA A 41 2.00 14.03 -9.50
C ALA A 41 3.30 14.21 -10.32
N THR A 42 4.45 14.02 -9.65
CA THR A 42 5.79 14.13 -10.24
C THR A 42 6.22 12.86 -10.99
N ARG A 43 5.83 11.68 -10.49
CA ARG A 43 6.25 10.36 -11.00
C ARG A 43 5.05 9.60 -11.56
N LYS A 44 4.90 9.61 -12.89
CA LYS A 44 3.75 9.02 -13.60
C LYS A 44 3.67 7.50 -13.52
N ASN A 45 4.75 6.84 -13.09
CA ASN A 45 4.81 5.41 -12.88
C ASN A 45 4.26 4.98 -11.50
N ILE A 46 3.70 5.92 -10.72
CA ILE A 46 3.04 5.65 -9.45
C ILE A 46 1.52 5.69 -9.63
N HIS A 47 0.84 4.62 -9.24
CA HIS A 47 -0.60 4.48 -9.23
C HIS A 47 -1.09 4.31 -7.80
N ILE A 48 -2.05 5.12 -7.36
CA ILE A 48 -2.57 5.06 -5.99
C ILE A 48 -3.97 4.48 -6.05
N ILE A 49 -4.22 3.42 -5.28
CA ILE A 49 -5.53 2.78 -5.19
C ILE A 49 -5.98 2.84 -3.73
N GLU A 50 -7.17 3.41 -3.50
CA GLU A 50 -7.82 3.36 -2.20
C GLU A 50 -8.54 2.02 -2.02
N THR A 51 -8.22 1.32 -0.95
CA THR A 51 -8.75 0.00 -0.62
C THR A 51 -8.68 -0.26 0.89
N ASP A 52 -9.58 -1.14 1.34
CA ASP A 52 -9.51 -1.70 2.68
C ASP A 52 -9.06 -3.16 2.59
N ILE A 53 -7.85 -3.42 3.09
CA ILE A 53 -7.25 -4.76 3.08
C ILE A 53 -7.98 -5.74 4.00
N SER A 54 -8.83 -5.26 4.91
CA SER A 54 -9.66 -6.10 5.76
C SER A 54 -10.94 -6.57 5.05
N SER A 55 -11.25 -6.05 3.85
CA SER A 55 -12.42 -6.41 3.06
C SER A 55 -12.04 -7.23 1.84
N LEU A 56 -12.47 -8.50 1.81
CA LEU A 56 -12.20 -9.40 0.69
C LEU A 56 -12.76 -8.87 -0.64
N SER A 57 -13.99 -8.36 -0.65
CA SER A 57 -14.60 -7.79 -1.86
C SER A 57 -13.82 -6.58 -2.39
N ARG A 58 -13.32 -5.71 -1.49
CA ARG A 58 -12.47 -4.57 -1.89
C ARG A 58 -11.13 -5.05 -2.45
N LEU A 59 -10.55 -6.10 -1.89
CA LEU A 59 -9.31 -6.70 -2.40
C LEU A 59 -9.49 -7.30 -3.79
N GLU A 60 -10.62 -7.95 -4.08
CA GLU A 60 -10.94 -8.44 -5.43
C GLU A 60 -11.07 -7.31 -6.45
N GLU A 61 -11.80 -6.25 -6.10
CA GLU A 61 -11.91 -5.03 -6.93
C GLU A 61 -10.52 -4.38 -7.17
N THR A 62 -9.69 -4.37 -6.14
CA THR A 62 -8.33 -3.84 -6.18
C THR A 62 -7.44 -4.68 -7.09
N ALA A 63 -7.49 -6.01 -6.97
CA ALA A 63 -6.74 -6.93 -7.81
C ALA A 63 -7.13 -6.79 -9.29
N ASN A 64 -8.42 -6.64 -9.58
CA ASN A 64 -8.91 -6.36 -10.93
C ASN A 64 -8.39 -5.03 -11.48
N SER A 65 -8.30 -4.01 -10.62
CA SER A 65 -7.76 -2.69 -11.00
C SER A 65 -6.25 -2.75 -11.25
N ILE A 66 -5.51 -3.47 -10.41
CA ILE A 66 -4.07 -3.73 -10.58
C ILE A 66 -3.83 -4.48 -11.89
N SER A 67 -4.57 -5.56 -12.15
CA SER A 67 -4.42 -6.38 -13.35
C SER A 67 -4.54 -5.55 -14.65
N LYS A 68 -5.43 -4.56 -14.68
CA LYS A 68 -5.56 -3.63 -15.84
C LYS A 68 -4.33 -2.76 -16.05
N VAL A 69 -3.67 -2.34 -14.96
CA VAL A 69 -2.48 -1.49 -15.00
C VAL A 69 -1.23 -2.29 -15.31
N THR A 70 -1.17 -3.54 -14.84
CA THR A 70 0.03 -4.39 -14.91
C THR A 70 -0.03 -5.47 -15.98
N ASN A 71 -1.09 -5.46 -16.77
CA ASN A 71 -1.34 -6.44 -17.83
C ASN A 71 -1.45 -7.88 -17.30
N GLY A 72 -1.97 -8.04 -16.06
CA GLY A 72 -2.28 -9.31 -15.43
C GLY A 72 -1.18 -9.93 -14.56
N SER A 73 0.03 -9.38 -14.53
CA SER A 73 1.11 -9.91 -13.68
C SER A 73 1.53 -8.95 -12.57
N LEU A 74 1.98 -9.49 -11.45
CA LEU A 74 2.62 -8.75 -10.37
C LEU A 74 3.92 -9.47 -10.04
N ASP A 75 5.03 -8.73 -10.07
CA ASP A 75 6.35 -9.31 -9.84
C ASP A 75 6.64 -9.40 -8.34
N VAL A 76 6.20 -8.41 -7.57
CA VAL A 76 6.38 -8.40 -6.12
C VAL A 76 5.18 -7.77 -5.40
N LEU A 77 4.74 -8.44 -4.34
CA LEU A 77 3.79 -7.94 -3.36
C LEU A 77 4.51 -7.59 -2.06
N ILE A 78 4.39 -6.34 -1.61
CA ILE A 78 4.89 -5.91 -0.30
C ILE A 78 3.70 -5.76 0.64
N TYR A 79 3.48 -6.75 1.50
CA TYR A 79 2.41 -6.72 2.48
C TYR A 79 2.91 -6.14 3.81
N ASN A 80 3.02 -4.81 3.87
CA ASN A 80 3.51 -4.08 5.05
C ASN A 80 2.39 -3.37 5.84
N ALA A 81 1.13 -3.61 5.50
CA ALA A 81 0.04 -2.93 6.16
C ALA A 81 -0.19 -3.51 7.57
N TYR A 82 -0.21 -2.62 8.57
CA TYR A 82 -0.37 -2.99 9.98
C TYR A 82 -1.44 -2.12 10.64
N SER A 83 -2.22 -2.72 11.53
CA SER A 83 -3.17 -2.08 12.42
C SER A 83 -3.16 -2.86 13.72
N ALA A 84 -2.99 -2.19 14.87
CA ALA A 84 -2.82 -2.87 16.16
C ALA A 84 -4.09 -3.57 16.70
N GLY A 85 -5.22 -3.54 15.97
CA GLY A 85 -6.52 -4.00 16.47
C GLY A 85 -7.06 -3.14 17.63
N THR A 86 -8.27 -3.43 18.11
CA THR A 86 -8.89 -2.77 19.29
C THR A 86 -9.07 -3.68 20.50
N ASP A 87 -8.63 -4.93 20.47
CA ASP A 87 -8.64 -5.81 21.64
C ASP A 87 -7.22 -6.32 21.87
N GLU A 88 -6.74 -6.24 23.11
CA GLU A 88 -5.45 -6.76 23.62
C GLU A 88 -4.21 -5.85 23.61
N ALA A 89 -4.27 -4.62 23.08
CA ALA A 89 -3.27 -3.59 23.39
C ALA A 89 -3.44 -2.99 24.80
N LYS A 90 -4.41 -3.48 25.58
CA LYS A 90 -4.49 -3.28 27.03
C LYS A 90 -3.58 -4.31 27.71
N LEU A 91 -2.28 -4.13 27.51
CA LEU A 91 -1.26 -4.79 28.31
C LEU A 91 -1.61 -4.54 29.78
N LEU A 92 -2.03 -5.60 30.48
CA LEU A 92 -2.22 -5.57 31.92
C LEU A 92 -0.92 -5.07 32.57
N PRO A 93 -0.99 -4.17 33.57
CA PRO A 93 0.21 -3.75 34.27
C PRO A 93 0.89 -4.96 34.95
N PRO A 94 2.24 -4.99 35.02
CA PRO A 94 3.01 -6.12 35.55
C PRO A 94 2.93 -6.29 37.08
N SER A 95 1.78 -5.98 37.69
CA SER A 95 1.60 -5.97 39.16
C SER A 95 0.33 -6.70 39.61
N ALA A 96 0.02 -7.82 38.97
CA ALA A 96 -0.98 -8.76 39.45
C ALA A 96 -0.39 -10.18 39.48
N LEU A 97 0.46 -10.43 40.48
CA LEU A 97 0.49 -11.55 41.42
C LEU A 97 1.78 -11.51 42.24
#